data_AF-A0AAV0RTV3-F1
#
_entry.id   AF-A0AAV0RTV3-F1
#
_cell.length_a   1.000
_cell.length_b   1.000
_cell.length_c   1.000
_cell.angle_alpha   90.00
_cell.angle_beta   90.00
_cell.angle_gamma   90.00
#
_symmetry.space_group_name_H-M   'P 1'
#
loop_
_entity.id
_entity.type
_entity.pdbx_description
1 polymer ?
#
loop_
_entity_poly.entity_id
_entity_poly.type
_entity_poly.pdbx_seq_one_letter_code
_entity_poly.pdbx_strand_id
1 'polypeptide(L)'
;MDGAAAAADEKKKHAYSLWGVPPKDVTIRLKKLIDGLRSEFGGPEFQPHVTVVGAVHLTEQDALSRFNSACEGLKPYAAAVDRVAQLPFELGCEFVINLPRQVVEASSHCGGHFGYKRSTRK
;
A
#
# COMPACT_ATOMS: atom_id res chain seq x y z
N MET A 1 14.06 14.59 -33.32
CA MET A 1 12.62 14.24 -33.44
C MET A 1 12.14 13.69 -32.10
N ASP A 2 12.55 14.34 -30.99
CA ASP A 2 12.65 13.72 -29.65
C ASP A 2 11.66 14.32 -28.63
N GLY A 3 10.89 15.34 -29.03
CA GLY A 3 9.89 15.99 -28.17
C GLY A 3 8.55 15.26 -28.06
N ALA A 4 8.27 14.29 -28.94
CA ALA A 4 6.98 13.59 -28.96
C ALA A 4 6.93 12.39 -27.99
N ALA A 5 8.07 11.74 -27.70
CA ALA A 5 8.14 10.60 -26.79
C ALA A 5 8.02 11.02 -25.32
N ALA A 6 8.66 12.13 -24.94
CA ALA A 6 8.56 12.69 -23.57
C ALA A 6 7.14 13.19 -23.25
N ALA A 7 6.44 13.80 -24.22
CA ALA A 7 5.07 14.26 -24.04
C ALA A 7 4.02 13.12 -24.00
N ALA A 8 4.34 11.95 -24.57
CA ALA A 8 3.48 10.78 -24.52
C ALA A 8 3.57 10.07 -23.16
N ASP A 9 4.72 10.13 -22.51
CA ASP A 9 4.97 9.56 -21.18
C ASP A 9 4.17 10.31 -20.09
N GLU A 10 4.07 11.65 -20.21
CA GLU A 10 3.27 12.49 -19.30
C GLU A 10 1.77 12.18 -19.29
N LYS A 11 1.23 11.58 -20.38
CA LYS A 11 -0.20 11.21 -20.46
C LYS A 11 -0.48 9.77 -20.09
N LYS A 12 0.55 8.92 -19.98
CA LYS A 12 0.37 7.50 -19.67
C LYS A 12 0.01 7.34 -18.20
N LYS A 13 -1.06 6.60 -17.93
CA LYS A 13 -1.49 6.30 -16.57
C LYS A 13 -1.02 4.91 -16.15
N HIS A 14 -0.52 4.82 -14.94
CA HIS A 14 -0.12 3.58 -14.28
C HIS A 14 -0.94 3.37 -13.01
N ALA A 15 -1.08 2.11 -12.60
CA ALA A 15 -1.70 1.77 -11.33
C ALA A 15 -0.67 1.96 -10.20
N TYR A 16 -0.96 2.87 -9.28
CA TYR A 16 -0.15 3.13 -8.08
C TYR A 16 -0.92 2.73 -6.83
N SER A 17 -0.20 2.18 -5.85
CA SER A 17 -0.71 1.92 -4.50
C SER A 17 0.18 2.59 -3.48
N LEU A 18 -0.41 3.07 -2.38
CA LEU A 18 0.33 3.74 -1.31
C LEU A 18 0.52 2.79 -0.13
N TRP A 19 1.77 2.62 0.29
CA TRP A 19 2.14 1.68 1.32
C TRP A 19 2.76 2.38 2.53
N GLY A 20 2.29 2.02 3.72
CA GLY A 20 2.98 2.27 4.98
C GLY A 20 4.05 1.21 5.18
N VAL A 21 5.29 1.63 5.36
CA VAL A 21 6.44 0.73 5.54
C VAL A 21 6.81 0.68 7.02
N PRO A 22 6.90 -0.51 7.64
CA PRO A 22 7.28 -0.62 9.04
C PRO A 22 8.75 -0.24 9.28
N PRO A 23 9.12 0.13 10.53
CA PRO A 23 10.52 0.33 10.91
C PRO A 23 11.39 -0.89 10.61
N LYS A 24 12.70 -0.66 10.40
CA LYS A 24 13.63 -1.68 9.89
C LYS A 24 13.65 -2.97 10.72
N ASP A 25 13.66 -2.87 12.04
CA ASP A 25 13.65 -4.00 12.96
C ASP A 25 12.36 -4.84 12.83
N VAL A 26 11.22 -4.18 12.68
CA VAL A 26 9.93 -4.83 12.44
C VAL A 26 9.89 -5.47 11.05
N THR A 27 10.40 -4.78 10.02
CA THR A 27 10.49 -5.29 8.65
C THR A 27 11.31 -6.57 8.58
N ILE A 28 12.46 -6.65 9.27
CA ILE A 28 13.29 -7.86 9.32
C ILE A 28 12.51 -9.03 9.94
N ARG A 29 11.83 -8.79 11.07
CA ARG A 29 11.03 -9.81 11.77
C ARG A 29 9.87 -10.32 10.90
N LEU A 30 9.15 -9.41 10.25
CA LEU A 30 8.04 -9.75 9.35
C LEU A 30 8.52 -10.47 8.10
N LYS A 31 9.65 -10.07 7.51
CA LYS A 31 10.24 -10.74 6.34
C LYS A 31 10.59 -12.19 6.66
N LYS A 32 11.19 -12.45 7.83
CA LYS A 32 11.48 -13.83 8.28
C LYS A 32 10.21 -14.68 8.41
N LEU A 33 9.13 -14.12 8.95
CA LEU A 33 7.84 -14.79 9.05
C LEU A 33 7.25 -15.10 7.67
N ILE A 34 7.18 -14.09 6.79
CA ILE A 34 6.67 -14.21 5.42
C ILE A 34 7.49 -15.24 4.61
N ASP A 35 8.81 -15.23 4.74
CA ASP A 35 9.70 -16.18 4.06
C ASP A 35 9.48 -17.61 4.56
N GLY A 36 9.29 -17.80 5.87
CA GLY A 36 8.96 -19.10 6.46
C GLY A 36 7.63 -19.65 5.92
N LEU A 37 6.58 -18.82 5.94
CA LEU A 37 5.27 -19.18 5.41
C LEU A 37 5.30 -19.47 3.91
N ARG A 38 6.03 -18.66 3.12
CA ARG A 38 6.21 -18.91 1.69
C ARG A 38 6.93 -20.24 1.45
N SER A 39 7.95 -20.56 2.25
CA SER A 39 8.68 -21.81 2.11
C SER A 39 7.80 -23.03 2.38
N GLU A 40 6.81 -22.91 3.25
CA GLU A 40 5.90 -24.01 3.63
C GLU A 40 4.70 -24.13 2.68
N PHE A 41 4.08 -23.01 2.32
CA PHE A 41 2.81 -22.97 1.60
C PHE A 41 2.91 -22.48 0.14
N GLY A 42 4.10 -22.07 -0.30
CA GLY A 42 4.31 -21.39 -1.58
C GLY A 42 3.85 -19.93 -1.58
N GLY A 43 3.84 -19.30 -2.75
CA GLY A 43 3.40 -17.91 -2.95
C GLY A 43 4.51 -16.95 -3.42
N PRO A 44 4.16 -15.72 -3.81
CA PRO A 44 5.12 -14.74 -4.31
C PRO A 44 5.99 -14.16 -3.18
N GLU A 45 7.18 -13.68 -3.53
CA GLU A 45 7.97 -12.86 -2.63
C GLU A 45 7.44 -11.41 -2.61
N PHE A 46 7.34 -10.82 -1.43
CA PHE A 46 7.01 -9.41 -1.26
C PHE A 46 7.65 -8.83 0.00
N GLN A 47 7.78 -7.50 0.05
CA GLN A 47 8.28 -6.78 1.22
C GLN A 47 7.12 -6.50 2.20
N PRO A 48 7.34 -6.57 3.53
CA PRO A 48 6.31 -6.25 4.50
C PRO A 48 5.80 -4.81 4.34
N HIS A 49 4.50 -4.64 4.13
CA HIS A 49 3.86 -3.33 4.00
C HIS A 49 2.40 -3.37 4.47
N VAL A 50 1.85 -2.19 4.76
CA VAL A 50 0.42 -1.98 4.94
C VAL A 50 -0.08 -1.15 3.77
N THR A 51 -1.03 -1.68 3.00
CA THR A 51 -1.68 -0.91 1.93
C THR A 51 -2.59 0.15 2.55
N VAL A 52 -2.22 1.42 2.38
CA VAL A 52 -2.96 2.60 2.87
C VAL A 52 -3.98 3.06 1.83
N VAL A 53 -3.59 3.01 0.55
CA VAL A 53 -4.46 3.25 -0.61
C VAL A 53 -4.22 2.15 -1.63
N GLY A 54 -5.30 1.49 -2.07
CA GLY A 54 -5.25 0.47 -3.12
C GLY A 54 -4.92 1.06 -4.50
N ALA A 55 -4.90 0.22 -5.54
CA ALA A 55 -4.52 0.66 -6.88
C ALA A 55 -5.37 1.83 -7.42
N VAL A 56 -4.71 2.94 -7.78
CA VAL A 56 -5.29 4.14 -8.43
C VAL A 56 -4.54 4.43 -9.72
N HIS A 57 -5.27 4.75 -10.80
CA HIS A 57 -4.67 5.04 -12.10
C HIS A 57 -4.35 6.53 -12.23
N LEU A 58 -3.05 6.88 -12.23
CA LEU A 58 -2.54 8.25 -12.27
C LEU A 58 -1.41 8.35 -13.30
N THR A 59 -1.17 9.55 -13.81
CA THR A 59 0.12 9.85 -14.47
C THR A 59 1.21 9.88 -13.40
N GLU A 60 2.46 9.70 -13.79
CA GLU A 60 3.58 9.71 -12.83
C GLU A 60 3.68 11.04 -12.08
N GLN A 61 3.54 12.16 -12.80
CA GLN A 61 3.56 13.50 -12.21
C GLN A 61 2.44 13.70 -11.18
N ASP A 62 1.21 13.25 -11.50
CA ASP A 62 0.08 13.31 -10.56
C ASP A 62 0.31 12.42 -9.34
N ALA A 63 0.88 11.23 -9.53
CA ALA A 63 1.18 10.30 -8.45
C ALA A 63 2.19 10.91 -7.47
N LEU A 64 3.29 11.50 -7.97
CA LEU A 64 4.31 12.16 -7.16
C LEU A 64 3.77 13.37 -6.40
N SER A 65 3.01 14.24 -7.09
CA SER A 65 2.40 15.43 -6.48
C SER A 65 1.45 15.06 -5.33
N ARG A 66 0.58 14.07 -5.54
CA ARG A 66 -0.36 13.58 -4.53
C ARG A 66 0.35 12.84 -3.40
N PHE A 67 1.42 12.09 -3.70
CA PHE A 67 2.23 11.41 -2.69
C PHE A 67 2.89 12.42 -1.75
N ASN A 68 3.57 13.44 -2.28
CA ASN A 68 4.21 14.48 -1.49
C ASN A 68 3.19 15.22 -0.61
N SER A 69 2.05 15.61 -1.19
CA SER A 69 0.97 16.27 -0.45
C SER A 69 0.42 15.40 0.68
N ALA A 70 0.28 14.09 0.44
CA ALA A 70 -0.18 13.16 1.46
C ALA A 70 0.85 13.02 2.60
N CYS A 71 2.15 13.00 2.28
CA CYS A 71 3.23 12.89 3.26
C CYS A 71 3.37 14.14 4.15
N GLU A 72 3.15 15.36 3.64
CA GLU A 72 3.23 16.59 4.43
C GLU A 72 2.27 16.61 5.63
N GLY A 73 1.08 16.01 5.46
CA GLY A 73 0.07 15.90 6.51
C GLY A 73 0.18 14.65 7.39
N LEU A 74 1.08 13.71 7.07
CA LEU A 74 1.12 12.39 7.70
C LEU A 74 2.34 12.25 8.61
N LYS A 75 2.09 12.23 9.93
CA LYS A 75 3.11 11.86 10.92
C LYS A 75 3.25 10.34 11.00
N PRO A 76 4.45 9.82 11.33
CA PRO A 76 4.60 8.42 11.72
C PRO A 76 3.60 8.07 12.82
N TYR A 77 3.00 6.90 12.70
CA TYR A 77 1.95 6.44 13.60
C TYR A 77 2.24 5.02 14.08
N ALA A 78 1.71 4.66 15.24
CA ALA A 78 1.88 3.32 15.80
C ALA A 78 0.86 2.37 15.19
N ALA A 79 1.30 1.17 14.84
CA ALA A 79 0.44 0.05 14.46
C ALA A 79 0.71 -1.12 15.41
N ALA A 80 -0.36 -1.76 15.88
CA ALA A 80 -0.29 -2.94 16.72
C ALA A 80 -0.96 -4.12 16.00
N VAL A 81 -0.47 -5.33 16.26
CA VAL A 81 -1.10 -6.56 15.78
C VAL A 81 -2.04 -7.08 16.85
N ASP A 82 -3.34 -7.15 16.54
CA ASP A 82 -4.35 -7.76 17.42
C ASP A 82 -4.40 -9.29 17.26
N ARG A 83 -4.51 -9.76 16.01
CA ARG A 83 -4.68 -11.18 15.68
C ARG A 83 -4.15 -11.48 14.29
N VAL A 84 -4.00 -12.77 14.01
CA VAL A 84 -3.80 -13.30 12.66
C VAL A 84 -5.11 -13.93 12.22
N ALA A 85 -5.59 -13.57 11.03
CA ALA A 85 -6.75 -14.19 10.41
C ALA A 85 -6.43 -14.58 8.97
N GLN A 86 -7.09 -15.64 8.49
CA GLN A 86 -7.06 -16.07 7.10
C GLN A 86 -8.31 -15.52 6.40
N LEU A 87 -8.13 -14.85 5.26
CA LEU A 87 -9.25 -14.39 4.44
C LEU A 87 -9.66 -15.41 3.38
N PRO A 88 -10.95 -15.49 3.00
CA PRO A 88 -11.44 -16.50 2.04
C PRO A 88 -11.08 -16.24 0.57
N PHE A 89 -10.15 -15.34 0.27
CA PHE A 89 -9.94 -14.87 -1.12
C PHE A 89 -9.15 -15.89 -1.95
N GLU A 90 -9.61 -16.12 -3.18
CA GLU A 90 -9.11 -17.16 -4.11
C GLU A 90 -7.65 -16.98 -4.60
N LEU A 91 -6.91 -16.00 -4.07
CA LEU A 91 -5.56 -15.63 -4.56
C LEU A 91 -4.49 -15.45 -3.46
N GLY A 92 -4.73 -15.84 -2.21
CA GLY A 92 -3.64 -15.97 -1.23
C GLY A 92 -4.01 -15.82 0.24
N CYS A 93 -3.09 -16.26 1.10
CA CYS A 93 -3.14 -16.08 2.56
C CYS A 93 -2.82 -14.62 2.90
N GLU A 94 -3.85 -13.80 3.09
CA GLU A 94 -3.69 -12.45 3.64
C GLU A 94 -3.72 -12.50 5.16
N PHE A 95 -2.67 -12.01 5.82
CA PHE A 95 -2.63 -11.85 7.27
C PHE A 95 -3.32 -10.54 7.64
N VAL A 96 -4.55 -10.61 8.14
CA VAL A 96 -5.23 -9.42 8.65
C VAL A 96 -4.67 -9.06 10.01
N ILE A 97 -3.83 -8.04 10.02
CA ILE A 97 -3.44 -7.33 11.22
C ILE A 97 -4.58 -6.33 11.52
N ASN A 98 -5.21 -6.39 12.69
CA ASN A 98 -6.17 -5.34 13.08
C ASN A 98 -5.38 -4.07 13.36
N LEU A 99 -5.40 -3.15 12.41
CA LEU A 99 -4.61 -1.95 12.47
C LEU A 99 -5.36 -0.88 13.26
N PRO A 100 -4.69 -0.16 14.17
CA PRO A 100 -5.35 0.84 15.02
C PRO A 100 -5.96 1.95 14.18
N ARG A 101 -6.84 2.74 14.81
CA ARG A 101 -7.54 3.90 14.21
C ARG A 101 -6.63 4.80 13.36
N GLN A 102 -5.36 4.94 13.73
CA GLN A 102 -4.37 5.72 13.01
C GLN A 102 -4.13 5.25 11.56
N VAL A 103 -4.20 3.95 11.27
CA VAL A 103 -4.12 3.43 9.90
C VAL A 103 -5.38 3.79 9.10
N VAL A 104 -6.55 3.71 9.74
CA VAL A 104 -7.82 4.08 9.10
C VAL A 104 -7.83 5.57 8.76
N GLU A 105 -7.33 6.40 9.67
CA GLU A 105 -7.14 7.84 9.49
C GLU A 105 -6.13 8.15 8.40
N ALA A 106 -4.97 7.49 8.40
CA ALA A 106 -3.97 7.61 7.33
C ALA A 106 -4.56 7.23 5.97
N SER A 107 -5.31 6.13 5.91
CA SER A 107 -6.01 5.69 4.69
C SER A 107 -7.07 6.69 4.24
N SER A 108 -7.82 7.30 5.16
CA SER A 108 -8.80 8.35 4.82
C SER A 108 -8.12 9.63 4.32
N HIS A 109 -7.05 10.08 4.99
CA HIS A 109 -6.24 11.24 4.61
C HIS A 109 -5.66 11.06 3.21
N CYS A 110 -4.93 9.96 2.99
CA CYS A 110 -4.36 9.65 1.69
C CYS A 110 -5.45 9.39 0.63
N GLY A 111 -6.54 8.72 0.99
CA GLY A 111 -7.67 8.48 0.08
C GLY A 111 -8.28 9.77 -0.47
N GLY A 112 -8.36 10.82 0.35
CA GLY A 112 -8.78 12.16 -0.07
C GLY A 112 -7.87 12.76 -1.14
N HIS A 113 -6.55 12.68 -0.96
CA HIS A 113 -5.57 13.18 -1.93
C HIS A 113 -5.57 12.38 -3.24
N PHE A 114 -5.80 11.07 -3.17
CA PHE A 114 -5.76 10.17 -4.33
C PHE A 114 -7.11 10.01 -5.03
N GLY A 115 -8.18 10.60 -4.50
CA GLY A 115 -9.54 10.41 -5.03
C GLY A 115 -10.02 8.96 -4.91
N TYR A 116 -9.46 8.19 -3.98
CA TYR A 116 -9.76 6.78 -3.80
C TYR A 116 -11.14 6.61 -3.18
N LYS A 117 -12.08 6.02 -3.94
CA LYS A 117 -13.41 5.68 -3.44
C LYS A 117 -13.36 4.28 -2.82
N ARG A 118 -13.54 4.19 -1.49
CA ARG A 118 -13.75 2.91 -0.80
C ARG A 118 -15.01 2.26 -1.35
N SER A 119 -14.88 1.10 -1.98
CA SER A 119 -16.03 0.26 -2.29
C SER A 119 -16.42 -0.50 -1.02
N THR A 120 -17.45 -0.03 -0.32
CA THR A 120 -18.12 -0.85 0.69
C THR A 120 -18.98 -1.86 -0.06
N ARG A 121 -18.49 -3.10 -0.26
CA ARG A 121 -19.44 -4.18 -0.58
C ARG A 121 -20.39 -4.32 0.61
N LYS A 122 -21.69 -4.29 0.33
CA LYS A 122 -22.73 -4.78 1.23
C LYS A 122 -22.61 -6.28 1.38
#